data_AF-A0A356KJF6-F1
#
_entry.id   AF-A0A356KJF6-F1
#
_cell.length_a   1.000
_cell.length_b   1.000
_cell.length_c   1.000
_cell.angle_alpha   90.00
_cell.angle_beta   90.00
_cell.angle_gamma   90.00
#
_symmetry.space_group_name_H-M   'P 1'
#
loop_
_entity.id
_entity.type
_entity.pdbx_description
1 polymer ?
#
loop_
_entity_poly.entity_id
_entity_poly.type
_entity_poly.pdbx_seq_one_letter_code
_entity_poly.pdbx_strand_id
1 'polypeptide(L)'
;MTDSRLRELERRFRSTGAVVDEAARLAERARVGELPVAALDLAAYLGSVAARLALAGDVALAPESEAEWLIGLHDRDPVLWVRALIAAAGLVLTRFRQARPGELAPLHALEAAEAWCIRPCLEHAVAVLGGRGLSSFATADYGGADAALTQAGWALEHAAAAAWLVEQGRSPSPRYGPMNVLTSLEFNGINPSELRQAVAQELIPFVLGESDALRARVESREA
;
A
#
# COMPACT_ATOMS: atom_id res chain seq x y z
N MET A 1 -26.14 2.67 -25.34
CA MET A 1 -25.29 3.74 -25.93
C MET A 1 -24.20 4.24 -24.98
N THR A 2 -24.28 3.98 -23.67
CA THR A 2 -23.22 4.30 -22.70
C THR A 2 -21.89 3.60 -23.00
N ASP A 3 -21.96 2.33 -23.42
CA ASP A 3 -20.79 1.51 -23.76
C ASP A 3 -19.95 2.09 -24.94
N SER A 4 -20.60 2.67 -25.96
CA SER A 4 -19.85 3.22 -27.12
C SER A 4 -18.98 4.42 -26.78
N ARG A 5 -19.45 5.29 -25.87
CA ARG A 5 -18.67 6.45 -25.40
C ARG A 5 -17.48 6.02 -24.55
N LEU A 6 -17.68 5.07 -23.63
CA LEU A 6 -16.61 4.57 -22.79
C LEU A 6 -15.50 3.90 -23.61
N ARG A 7 -15.85 3.06 -24.60
CA ARG A 7 -14.89 2.44 -25.52
C ARG A 7 -14.14 3.45 -26.39
N GLU A 8 -14.75 4.58 -26.73
CA GLU A 8 -14.06 5.67 -27.44
C GLU A 8 -13.02 6.35 -26.54
N LEU A 9 -13.41 6.72 -25.31
CA LEU A 9 -12.51 7.34 -24.33
C LEU A 9 -11.34 6.41 -23.99
N GLU A 10 -11.60 5.12 -23.82
CA GLU A 10 -10.55 4.13 -23.58
C GLU A 10 -9.59 3.99 -24.75
N ARG A 11 -10.08 3.93 -25.99
CA ARG A 11 -9.21 3.92 -27.17
C ARG A 11 -8.36 5.19 -27.25
N ARG A 12 -8.96 6.35 -26.97
CA ARG A 12 -8.27 7.64 -26.98
C ARG A 12 -7.16 7.64 -25.93
N PHE A 13 -7.48 7.32 -24.68
CA PHE A 13 -6.49 7.22 -23.59
C PHE A 13 -5.35 6.25 -23.94
N ARG A 14 -5.65 5.05 -24.45
CA ARG A 14 -4.60 4.10 -24.86
C ARG A 14 -3.71 4.63 -25.99
N SER A 15 -4.25 5.47 -26.88
CA SER A 15 -3.48 6.04 -27.99
C SER A 15 -2.63 7.25 -27.60
N THR A 16 -3.09 8.06 -26.64
CA THR A 16 -2.43 9.32 -26.26
C THR A 16 -1.61 9.21 -24.99
N GLY A 17 -2.00 8.34 -24.06
CA GLY A 17 -1.49 8.33 -22.68
C GLY A 17 -1.74 9.62 -21.91
N ALA A 18 -2.59 10.52 -22.42
CA ALA A 18 -2.76 11.84 -21.83
C ALA A 18 -3.63 11.79 -20.57
N VAL A 19 -3.19 12.48 -19.51
CA VAL A 19 -3.88 12.54 -18.21
C VAL A 19 -5.32 13.07 -18.34
N VAL A 20 -5.57 14.00 -19.27
CA VAL A 20 -6.92 14.52 -19.54
C VAL A 20 -7.85 13.49 -20.18
N ASP A 21 -7.32 12.61 -21.03
CA ASP A 21 -8.09 11.53 -21.64
C ASP A 21 -8.39 10.43 -20.61
N GLU A 22 -7.42 10.15 -19.72
CA GLU A 22 -7.63 9.27 -18.57
C GLU A 22 -8.71 9.81 -17.63
N ALA A 23 -8.65 11.09 -17.26
CA ALA A 23 -9.64 11.75 -16.42
C ALA A 23 -11.04 11.69 -17.04
N ALA A 24 -11.15 11.93 -18.35
CA ALA A 24 -12.42 11.82 -19.06
C ALA A 24 -12.98 10.38 -19.05
N ARG A 25 -12.11 9.37 -19.22
CA ARG A 25 -12.49 7.96 -19.10
C ARG A 25 -12.96 7.61 -17.68
N LEU A 26 -12.23 8.03 -16.64
CA LEU A 26 -12.58 7.78 -15.24
C LEU A 26 -13.90 8.45 -14.85
N ALA A 27 -14.10 9.71 -15.26
CA ALA A 27 -15.35 10.44 -15.05
C ALA A 27 -16.54 9.71 -15.71
N GLU A 28 -16.36 9.20 -16.93
CA GLU A 28 -17.41 8.43 -17.61
C GLU A 28 -17.69 7.09 -16.90
N ARG A 29 -16.67 6.35 -16.44
CA ARG A 29 -16.85 5.12 -15.63
C ARG A 29 -17.67 5.40 -14.37
N ALA A 30 -17.37 6.50 -13.68
CA ALA A 30 -18.12 6.91 -12.50
C ALA A 30 -19.57 7.30 -12.84
N ARG A 31 -19.77 8.05 -13.93
CA ARG A 31 -21.10 8.48 -14.41
C ARG A 31 -22.02 7.31 -14.75
N VAL A 32 -21.48 6.20 -15.28
CA VAL A 32 -22.26 4.99 -15.62
C VAL A 32 -22.34 3.98 -14.47
N GLY A 33 -21.71 4.26 -13.32
CA GLY A 33 -21.73 3.41 -12.14
C GLY A 33 -20.74 2.23 -12.16
N GLU A 34 -19.83 2.16 -13.13
CA GLU A 34 -18.77 1.13 -13.20
C GLU A 34 -17.60 1.39 -12.24
N LEU A 35 -17.46 2.63 -11.77
CA LEU A 35 -16.44 3.03 -10.80
C LEU A 35 -17.11 3.83 -9.67
N PRO A 36 -17.10 3.34 -8.42
CA PRO A 36 -17.64 4.10 -7.29
C PRO A 36 -16.93 5.45 -7.14
N VAL A 37 -17.68 6.52 -6.83
CA VAL A 37 -17.10 7.85 -6.57
C VAL A 37 -16.09 7.80 -5.42
N ALA A 38 -16.35 6.99 -4.39
CA ALA A 38 -15.43 6.78 -3.27
C ALA A 38 -14.06 6.20 -3.72
N ALA A 39 -14.05 5.33 -4.73
CA ALA A 39 -12.81 4.81 -5.30
C ALA A 39 -12.04 5.91 -6.06
N LEU A 40 -12.75 6.77 -6.79
CA LEU A 40 -12.13 7.90 -7.47
C LEU A 40 -11.55 8.92 -6.47
N ASP A 41 -12.28 9.24 -5.40
CA ASP A 41 -11.82 10.12 -4.31
C ASP A 41 -10.56 9.58 -3.64
N LEU A 42 -10.53 8.28 -3.38
CA LEU A 42 -9.39 7.60 -2.80
C LEU A 42 -8.17 7.55 -3.74
N ALA A 43 -8.37 7.31 -5.04
CA ALA A 43 -7.30 7.42 -6.02
C ALA A 43 -6.73 8.86 -6.09
N ALA A 44 -7.59 9.87 -5.97
CA ALA A 44 -7.17 11.27 -5.91
C ALA A 44 -6.40 11.61 -4.63
N TYR A 45 -6.81 11.05 -3.48
CA TYR A 45 -6.09 11.11 -2.20
C TYR A 45 -4.71 10.45 -2.27
N LEU A 46 -4.59 9.33 -2.99
CA LEU A 46 -3.33 8.65 -3.27
C LEU A 46 -2.43 9.39 -4.27
N GLY A 47 -2.91 10.50 -4.86
CA GLY A 47 -2.12 11.37 -5.74
C GLY A 47 -2.39 11.18 -7.24
N SER A 48 -3.40 10.42 -7.65
CA SER A 48 -3.78 10.32 -9.07
C SER A 48 -4.26 11.67 -9.61
N VAL A 49 -3.48 12.25 -10.53
CA VAL A 49 -3.84 13.52 -11.20
C VAL A 49 -5.10 13.34 -12.05
N ALA A 50 -5.23 12.21 -12.76
CA ALA A 50 -6.41 11.90 -13.55
C ALA A 50 -7.68 11.81 -12.70
N ALA A 51 -7.60 11.17 -11.51
CA ALA A 51 -8.72 11.09 -10.59
C ALA A 51 -9.13 12.46 -10.04
N ARG A 52 -8.17 13.32 -9.70
CA ARG A 52 -8.44 14.71 -9.26
C ARG A 52 -9.16 15.52 -10.33
N LEU A 53 -8.70 15.42 -11.59
CA LEU A 53 -9.35 16.08 -12.72
C LEU A 53 -10.77 15.53 -12.96
N ALA A 54 -10.96 14.22 -12.84
CA ALA A 54 -12.25 13.58 -13.00
C ALA A 54 -13.28 14.02 -11.93
N LEU A 55 -12.83 14.38 -10.72
CA LEU A 55 -13.64 14.91 -9.63
C LEU A 55 -13.87 16.43 -9.70
N ALA A 56 -13.42 17.09 -10.78
CA ALA A 56 -13.55 18.54 -10.97
C ALA A 56 -12.93 19.40 -9.83
N GLY A 57 -11.95 18.85 -9.10
CA GLY A 57 -11.17 19.58 -8.10
C GLY A 57 -11.75 19.67 -6.69
N ASP A 58 -12.92 19.07 -6.41
CA ASP A 58 -13.53 19.08 -5.07
C ASP A 58 -13.01 17.95 -4.18
N VAL A 59 -11.68 17.79 -4.12
CA VAL A 59 -11.04 16.70 -3.38
C VAL A 59 -10.16 17.28 -2.28
N ALA A 60 -10.33 16.75 -1.07
CA ALA A 60 -9.41 17.02 0.02
C ALA A 60 -7.98 16.66 -0.42
N LEU A 61 -7.10 17.66 -0.47
CA LEU A 61 -5.70 17.43 -0.79
C LEU A 61 -5.10 16.44 0.23
N ALA A 62 -4.22 15.57 -0.26
CA ALA A 62 -3.44 14.71 0.60
C ALA A 62 -2.69 15.57 1.63
N PRO A 63 -2.65 15.19 2.92
CA PRO A 63 -1.88 15.91 3.92
C PRO A 63 -0.41 16.07 3.52
N GLU A 64 0.22 17.14 3.99
CA GLU A 64 1.66 17.38 3.78
C GLU A 64 2.52 16.37 4.54
N SER A 65 2.08 15.97 5.73
CA SER A 65 2.75 14.93 6.53
C SER A 65 2.40 13.53 6.05
N GLU A 66 3.40 12.66 5.97
CA GLU A 66 3.25 11.24 5.63
C GLU A 66 2.49 10.49 6.74
N ALA A 67 2.66 10.91 8.00
CA ALA A 67 1.95 10.33 9.13
C ALA A 67 0.45 10.59 9.03
N GLU A 68 0.09 11.85 8.82
CA GLU A 68 -1.30 12.24 8.59
C GLU A 68 -1.86 11.58 7.33
N TRP A 69 -1.04 11.46 6.28
CA TRP A 69 -1.45 10.80 5.04
C TRP A 69 -1.74 9.30 5.23
N LEU A 70 -0.90 8.57 5.95
CA LEU A 70 -1.12 7.15 6.28
C LEU A 70 -2.30 6.95 7.24
N ILE A 71 -2.46 7.82 8.23
CA ILE A 71 -3.62 7.80 9.14
C ILE A 71 -4.91 8.03 8.35
N GLY A 72 -4.94 9.02 7.47
CA GLY A 72 -6.11 9.28 6.62
C GLY A 72 -6.43 8.12 5.67
N LEU A 73 -5.43 7.33 5.26
CA LEU A 73 -5.67 6.10 4.49
C LEU A 73 -6.34 5.02 5.35
N HIS A 74 -5.87 4.81 6.59
CA HIS A 74 -6.48 3.89 7.53
C HIS A 74 -7.95 4.23 7.82
N ASP A 75 -8.24 5.51 8.08
CA ASP A 75 -9.59 5.96 8.42
C ASP A 75 -10.59 5.79 7.26
N ARG A 76 -10.08 5.76 6.02
CA ARG A 76 -10.88 5.52 4.80
C ARG A 76 -11.06 4.04 4.53
N ASP A 77 -9.99 3.26 4.62
CA ASP A 77 -10.00 1.82 4.34
C ASP A 77 -8.80 1.12 5.03
N PRO A 78 -9.04 0.33 6.10
CA PRO A 78 -8.00 -0.41 6.78
C PRO A 78 -7.25 -1.43 5.90
N VAL A 79 -7.90 -2.00 4.87
CA VAL A 79 -7.26 -2.94 3.95
C VAL A 79 -6.24 -2.22 3.07
N LEU A 80 -6.58 -1.03 2.58
CA LEU A 80 -5.64 -0.21 1.82
C LEU A 80 -4.48 0.28 2.65
N TRP A 81 -4.73 0.55 3.93
CA TRP A 81 -3.65 0.87 4.85
C TRP A 81 -2.65 -0.29 4.98
N VAL A 82 -3.12 -1.53 5.17
CA VAL A 82 -2.23 -2.71 5.19
C VAL A 82 -1.48 -2.85 3.87
N ARG A 83 -2.16 -2.68 2.72
CA ARG A 83 -1.49 -2.74 1.41
C ARG A 83 -0.45 -1.62 1.22
N ALA A 84 -0.69 -0.42 1.75
CA ALA A 84 0.31 0.65 1.76
C ALA A 84 1.54 0.27 2.60
N LEU A 85 1.34 -0.37 3.75
CA LEU A 85 2.44 -0.87 4.57
C LEU A 85 3.26 -1.94 3.84
N ILE A 86 2.60 -2.84 3.10
CA ILE A 86 3.27 -3.84 2.26
C ILE A 86 4.11 -3.17 1.16
N ALA A 87 3.56 -2.17 0.47
CA ALA A 87 4.30 -1.42 -0.55
C ALA A 87 5.52 -0.70 0.05
N ALA A 88 5.34 -0.05 1.20
CA ALA A 88 6.43 0.59 1.94
C ALA A 88 7.51 -0.41 2.37
N ALA A 89 7.10 -1.58 2.87
CA ALA A 89 8.02 -2.64 3.27
C ALA A 89 8.80 -3.20 2.09
N GLY A 90 8.20 -3.30 0.89
CA GLY A 90 8.89 -3.70 -0.34
C GLY A 90 10.06 -2.77 -0.72
N LEU A 91 9.87 -1.44 -0.56
CA LEU A 91 10.96 -0.47 -0.74
C LEU A 91 12.12 -0.70 0.23
N VAL A 92 11.80 -0.86 1.52
CA VAL A 92 12.78 -1.11 2.57
C VAL A 92 13.51 -2.43 2.34
N LEU A 93 12.78 -3.48 1.96
CA LEU A 93 13.32 -4.82 1.72
C LEU A 93 14.40 -4.82 0.63
N THR A 94 14.24 -3.98 -0.41
CA THR A 94 15.24 -3.85 -1.47
C THR A 94 16.58 -3.38 -0.92
N ARG A 95 16.58 -2.36 -0.03
CA ARG A 95 17.80 -1.86 0.63
C ARG A 95 18.33 -2.84 1.67
N PHE A 96 17.43 -3.47 2.43
CA PHE A 96 17.77 -4.51 3.40
C PHE A 96 18.56 -5.65 2.74
N ARG A 97 18.10 -6.17 1.59
CA ARG A 97 18.77 -7.26 0.88
C ARG A 97 20.16 -6.89 0.38
N GLN A 98 20.38 -5.62 0.01
CA GLN A 98 21.70 -5.12 -0.36
C GLN A 98 22.65 -5.09 0.84
N ALA A 99 22.15 -4.65 2.00
CA ALA A 99 22.94 -4.58 3.23
C ALA A 99 23.19 -5.96 3.88
N ARG A 100 22.24 -6.90 3.75
CA ARG A 100 22.26 -8.22 4.38
C ARG A 100 21.88 -9.34 3.41
N PRO A 101 22.77 -9.67 2.45
CA PRO A 101 22.53 -10.78 1.54
C PRO A 101 22.51 -12.10 2.32
N GLY A 102 21.35 -12.77 2.34
CA GLY A 102 21.16 -14.08 2.98
C GLY A 102 20.15 -14.09 4.14
N GLU A 103 19.79 -12.92 4.69
CA GLU A 103 18.71 -12.84 5.68
C GLU A 103 17.35 -12.86 4.97
N LEU A 104 16.68 -14.03 4.96
CA LEU A 104 15.40 -14.24 4.28
C LEU A 104 14.17 -13.90 5.13
N ALA A 105 14.33 -13.72 6.44
CA ALA A 105 13.18 -13.55 7.34
C ALA A 105 12.28 -12.35 6.97
N PRO A 106 12.80 -11.16 6.63
CA PRO A 106 11.95 -10.04 6.20
C PRO A 106 11.22 -10.29 4.87
N LEU A 107 11.84 -11.05 3.95
CA LEU A 107 11.19 -11.45 2.71
C LEU A 107 10.00 -12.39 3.00
N HIS A 108 10.22 -13.44 3.79
CA HIS A 108 9.14 -14.37 4.15
C HIS A 108 7.99 -13.68 4.89
N ALA A 109 8.30 -12.72 5.77
CA ALA A 109 7.27 -11.93 6.45
C ALA A 109 6.45 -11.08 5.47
N LEU A 110 7.11 -10.43 4.50
CA LEU A 110 6.43 -9.68 3.45
C LEU A 110 5.55 -10.59 2.59
N GLU A 111 6.08 -11.75 2.16
CA GLU A 111 5.34 -12.73 1.36
C GLU A 111 4.10 -13.25 2.09
N ALA A 112 4.21 -13.51 3.40
CA ALA A 112 3.09 -13.92 4.23
C ALA A 112 2.04 -12.81 4.36
N ALA A 113 2.46 -11.54 4.54
CA ALA A 113 1.56 -10.40 4.56
C ALA A 113 0.82 -10.20 3.22
N GLU A 114 1.52 -10.38 2.10
CA GLU A 114 0.93 -10.35 0.76
C GLU A 114 -0.10 -11.49 0.60
N ALA A 115 0.25 -12.72 0.96
CA ALA A 115 -0.68 -13.86 0.88
C ALA A 115 -1.94 -13.64 1.74
N TRP A 116 -1.78 -13.05 2.93
CA TRP A 116 -2.91 -12.70 3.79
C TRP A 116 -3.81 -11.63 3.15
N CYS A 117 -3.25 -10.59 2.50
CA CYS A 117 -4.04 -9.56 1.83
C CYS A 117 -4.90 -10.09 0.67
N ILE A 118 -4.51 -11.22 0.05
CA ILE A 118 -5.30 -11.89 -0.99
C ILE A 118 -6.30 -12.87 -0.40
N ARG A 119 -5.87 -13.63 0.62
CA ARG A 119 -6.67 -14.64 1.30
C ARG A 119 -6.48 -14.48 2.81
N PRO A 120 -7.33 -13.67 3.48
CA PRO A 120 -7.24 -13.47 4.91
C PRO A 120 -7.69 -14.76 5.61
N CYS A 121 -6.73 -15.53 6.09
CA CYS A 121 -6.98 -16.74 6.85
C CYS A 121 -5.96 -16.88 7.99
N LEU A 122 -6.35 -17.64 9.02
CA LEU A 122 -5.53 -17.87 10.21
C LEU A 122 -4.15 -18.44 9.87
N GLU A 123 -4.05 -19.31 8.87
CA GLU A 123 -2.77 -19.88 8.43
C GLU A 123 -1.79 -18.79 7.97
N HIS A 124 -2.23 -17.89 7.08
CA HIS A 124 -1.39 -16.79 6.64
C HIS A 124 -1.12 -15.82 7.79
N ALA A 125 -2.11 -15.52 8.63
CA ALA A 125 -1.91 -14.66 9.81
C ALA A 125 -0.83 -15.23 10.74
N VAL A 126 -0.87 -16.54 11.01
CA VAL A 126 0.16 -17.23 11.80
C VAL A 126 1.50 -17.23 11.09
N ALA A 127 1.55 -17.40 9.76
CA ALA A 127 2.81 -17.32 9.01
C ALA A 127 3.44 -15.91 9.09
N VAL A 128 2.63 -14.85 9.06
CA VAL A 128 3.14 -13.49 9.23
C VAL A 128 3.70 -13.28 10.65
N LEU A 129 3.03 -13.82 11.67
CA LEU A 129 3.45 -13.72 13.08
C LEU A 129 4.56 -14.71 13.48
N GLY A 130 4.69 -15.82 12.75
CA GLY A 130 5.56 -16.97 13.04
C GLY A 130 6.99 -16.81 12.53
N GLY A 131 7.30 -15.70 11.84
CA GLY A 131 8.63 -15.37 11.34
C GLY A 131 9.71 -15.22 12.41
N ARG A 132 9.33 -14.98 13.69
CA ARG A 132 10.07 -15.25 14.94
C ARG A 132 9.23 -14.80 16.15
N GLY A 133 9.35 -15.49 17.28
CA GLY A 133 8.64 -15.16 18.51
C GLY A 133 8.75 -13.68 18.87
N LEU A 134 7.59 -13.03 19.00
CA LEU A 134 7.32 -11.61 19.26
C LEU A 134 7.94 -11.02 20.55
N SER A 135 9.03 -11.58 21.08
CA SER A 135 9.60 -11.17 22.37
C SER A 135 11.13 -11.18 22.47
N SER A 136 11.90 -11.53 21.42
CA SER A 136 13.37 -11.72 21.57
C SER A 136 14.27 -10.55 21.14
N PHE A 137 13.76 -9.50 20.49
CA PHE A 137 14.63 -8.44 19.95
C PHE A 137 14.47 -7.06 20.61
N ALA A 138 13.63 -6.93 21.65
CA ALA A 138 13.37 -5.65 22.31
C ALA A 138 14.43 -5.22 23.36
N THR A 139 15.49 -6.00 23.60
CA THR A 139 16.46 -5.70 24.69
C THR A 139 17.93 -5.64 24.27
N ALA A 140 18.25 -5.73 22.98
CA ALA A 140 19.64 -5.65 22.54
C ALA A 140 19.96 -4.21 22.12
N ASP A 141 20.87 -3.61 22.87
CA ASP A 141 21.42 -2.27 22.70
C ASP A 141 22.18 -2.20 21.36
N TYR A 142 21.54 -1.65 20.33
CA TYR A 142 22.03 -1.70 18.96
C TYR A 142 22.28 -0.30 18.39
N GLY A 143 23.56 0.05 18.25
CA GLY A 143 24.00 1.29 17.63
C GLY A 143 24.04 1.24 16.09
N GLY A 144 23.58 2.32 15.46
CA GLY A 144 24.09 2.85 14.18
C GLY A 144 23.61 2.22 12.87
N ALA A 145 23.39 0.91 12.78
CA ALA A 145 22.87 0.25 11.57
C ALA A 145 21.85 -0.86 11.87
N ASP A 146 21.89 -1.47 13.06
CA ASP A 146 20.87 -2.43 13.49
C ASP A 146 19.52 -1.78 13.82
N ALA A 147 19.50 -0.49 14.16
CA ALA A 147 18.25 0.22 14.50
C ALA A 147 17.31 0.32 13.29
N ALA A 148 17.85 0.68 12.11
CA ALA A 148 17.07 0.78 10.86
C ALA A 148 16.49 -0.59 10.42
N LEU A 149 17.19 -1.67 10.75
CA LEU A 149 16.86 -3.04 10.37
C LEU A 149 15.87 -3.68 11.36
N THR A 150 16.03 -3.38 12.65
CA THR A 150 15.05 -3.69 13.70
C THR A 150 13.71 -3.01 13.40
N GLN A 151 13.75 -1.74 12.98
CA GLN A 151 12.55 -0.99 12.62
C GLN A 151 11.91 -1.47 11.31
N ALA A 152 12.67 -1.94 10.32
CA ALA A 152 12.13 -2.61 9.13
C ALA A 152 11.39 -3.91 9.51
N GLY A 153 11.97 -4.70 10.42
CA GLY A 153 11.31 -5.86 11.03
C GLY A 153 10.02 -5.47 11.74
N TRP A 154 10.04 -4.38 12.52
CA TRP A 154 8.84 -3.87 13.18
C TRP A 154 7.79 -3.40 12.18
N ALA A 155 8.13 -2.73 11.09
CA ALA A 155 7.15 -2.30 10.08
C ALA A 155 6.41 -3.52 9.48
N LEU A 156 7.12 -4.62 9.23
CA LEU A 156 6.54 -5.89 8.77
C LEU A 156 5.70 -6.56 9.87
N GLU A 157 6.16 -6.60 11.10
CA GLU A 157 5.40 -7.11 12.26
C GLU A 157 4.15 -6.26 12.54
N HIS A 158 4.20 -4.96 12.30
CA HIS A 158 3.05 -4.07 12.44
C HIS A 158 2.08 -4.25 11.29
N ALA A 159 2.54 -4.46 10.06
CA ALA A 159 1.69 -4.84 8.93
C ALA A 159 0.99 -6.19 9.20
N ALA A 160 1.71 -7.14 9.79
CA ALA A 160 1.20 -8.45 10.23
C ALA A 160 0.14 -8.33 11.33
N ALA A 161 0.45 -7.57 12.39
CA ALA A 161 -0.44 -7.36 13.52
C ALA A 161 -1.68 -6.55 13.10
N ALA A 162 -1.51 -5.56 12.22
CA ALA A 162 -2.59 -4.79 11.62
C ALA A 162 -3.56 -5.69 10.85
N ALA A 163 -3.03 -6.51 9.96
CA ALA A 163 -3.78 -7.52 9.22
C ALA A 163 -4.61 -8.40 10.16
N TRP A 164 -3.98 -9.01 11.15
CA TRP A 164 -4.67 -9.85 12.13
C TRP A 164 -5.76 -9.12 12.92
N LEU A 165 -5.52 -7.87 13.35
CA LEU A 165 -6.52 -7.08 14.07
C LEU A 165 -7.76 -6.81 13.21
N VAL A 166 -7.57 -6.47 11.93
CA VAL A 166 -8.68 -6.27 10.98
C VAL A 166 -9.53 -7.53 10.84
N GLU A 167 -8.93 -8.72 10.78
CA GLU A 167 -9.67 -10.02 10.75
C GLU A 167 -10.54 -10.22 12.01
N GLN A 168 -10.05 -9.80 13.18
CA GLN A 168 -10.79 -9.88 14.44
C GLN A 168 -11.89 -8.82 14.57
N GLY A 169 -12.16 -8.02 13.52
CA GLY A 169 -13.05 -6.87 13.59
C GLY A 169 -12.54 -5.78 14.52
N ARG A 170 -11.23 -5.76 14.81
CA ARG A 170 -10.57 -4.77 15.68
C ARG A 170 -9.84 -3.75 14.81
N SER A 171 -9.95 -2.48 15.16
CA SER A 171 -9.15 -1.44 14.54
C SER A 171 -7.72 -1.48 15.11
N PRO A 172 -6.69 -1.67 14.29
CA PRO A 172 -5.32 -1.48 14.73
C PRO A 172 -5.12 -0.04 15.20
N SER A 173 -4.37 0.18 16.28
CA SER A 173 -4.13 1.53 16.77
C SER A 173 -3.46 2.37 15.68
N PRO A 174 -4.11 3.42 15.16
CA PRO A 174 -3.61 4.17 14.01
C PRO A 174 -2.38 5.01 14.36
N ARG A 175 -1.98 5.09 15.63
CA ARG A 175 -0.86 5.93 16.09
C ARG A 175 0.50 5.22 16.08
N TYR A 176 0.54 3.92 16.35
CA TYR A 176 1.82 3.22 16.54
C TYR A 176 2.35 2.58 15.25
N GLY A 177 1.47 2.05 14.40
CA GLY A 177 1.88 1.46 13.12
C GLY A 177 2.55 2.45 12.17
N PRO A 178 1.91 3.58 11.83
CA PRO A 178 2.46 4.55 10.87
C PRO A 178 3.75 5.21 11.39
N MET A 179 3.82 5.56 12.67
CA MET A 179 5.01 6.19 13.25
C MET A 179 6.23 5.28 13.17
N ASN A 180 6.06 3.99 13.47
CA ASN A 180 7.16 3.02 13.37
C ASN A 180 7.63 2.87 11.93
N VAL A 181 6.70 2.74 10.98
CA VAL A 181 7.02 2.64 9.54
C VAL A 181 7.76 3.88 9.06
N LEU A 182 7.28 5.08 9.38
CA LEU A 182 7.92 6.33 8.97
C LEU A 182 9.30 6.50 9.58
N THR A 183 9.45 6.13 10.85
CA THR A 183 10.75 6.11 11.52
C THR A 183 11.69 5.14 10.78
N SER A 184 11.25 3.92 10.45
CA SER A 184 12.04 2.99 9.64
C SER A 184 12.48 3.60 8.31
N LEU A 185 11.58 4.30 7.61
CA LEU A 185 11.87 4.89 6.31
C LEU A 185 12.92 6.00 6.42
N GLU A 186 12.78 6.89 7.40
CA GLU A 186 13.78 7.95 7.68
C GLU A 186 15.15 7.35 7.99
N PHE A 187 15.22 6.35 8.85
CA PHE A 187 16.47 5.66 9.20
C PHE A 187 17.11 4.93 8.01
N ASN A 188 16.31 4.44 7.07
CA ASN A 188 16.78 3.80 5.84
C ASN A 188 17.04 4.82 4.71
N GLY A 189 16.92 6.13 4.99
CA GLY A 189 17.13 7.20 4.01
C GLY A 189 16.11 7.17 2.87
N ILE A 190 14.92 6.61 3.08
CA ILE A 190 13.86 6.59 2.06
C ILE A 190 13.19 7.96 2.09
N ASN A 191 13.19 8.63 0.94
CA ASN A 191 12.54 9.94 0.84
C ASN A 191 11.02 9.76 0.97
N PRO A 192 10.32 10.60 1.74
CA PRO A 192 8.86 10.66 1.76
C PRO A 192 8.17 10.59 0.38
N SER A 193 8.74 11.22 -0.65
CA SER A 193 8.20 11.15 -2.01
C SER A 193 8.31 9.76 -2.64
N GLU A 194 9.40 9.02 -2.37
CA GLU A 194 9.59 7.63 -2.82
C GLU A 194 8.55 6.72 -2.18
N LEU A 195 8.27 6.91 -0.88
CA LEU A 195 7.20 6.18 -0.17
C LEU A 195 5.85 6.40 -0.83
N ARG A 196 5.44 7.67 -0.98
CA ARG A 196 4.15 8.02 -1.58
C ARG A 196 4.03 7.47 -2.99
N GLN A 197 5.10 7.55 -3.77
CA GLN A 197 5.14 7.02 -5.12
C GLN A 197 4.94 5.50 -5.15
N ALA A 198 5.65 4.73 -4.31
CA ALA A 198 5.52 3.27 -4.29
C ALA A 198 4.12 2.82 -3.86
N VAL A 199 3.56 3.45 -2.84
CA VAL A 199 2.18 3.19 -2.39
C VAL A 199 1.18 3.57 -3.48
N ALA A 200 1.35 4.72 -4.15
CA ALA A 200 0.48 5.16 -5.23
C ALA A 200 0.51 4.19 -6.42
N GLN A 201 1.70 3.71 -6.82
CA GLN A 201 1.88 2.73 -7.90
C GLN A 201 1.18 1.41 -7.60
N GLU A 202 1.17 0.98 -6.34
CA GLU A 202 0.51 -0.25 -5.91
C GLU A 202 -1.02 -0.07 -5.79
N LEU A 203 -1.47 1.02 -5.17
CA LEU A 203 -2.86 1.17 -4.74
C LEU A 203 -3.76 1.83 -5.77
N ILE A 204 -3.28 2.76 -6.59
CA ILE A 204 -4.15 3.46 -7.56
C ILE A 204 -4.79 2.46 -8.54
N PRO A 205 -4.04 1.55 -9.21
CA PRO A 205 -4.65 0.58 -10.12
C PRO A 205 -5.63 -0.35 -9.41
N PHE A 206 -5.33 -0.74 -8.16
CA PHE A 206 -6.20 -1.59 -7.35
C PHE A 206 -7.52 -0.90 -7.03
N VAL A 207 -7.47 0.32 -6.52
CA VAL A 207 -8.66 1.11 -6.16
C VAL A 207 -9.51 1.43 -7.39
N LEU A 208 -8.88 1.68 -8.55
CA LEU A 208 -9.59 1.91 -9.81
C LEU A 208 -10.10 0.63 -10.49
N GLY A 209 -9.83 -0.55 -9.91
CA GLY A 209 -10.23 -1.86 -10.43
C GLY A 209 -9.56 -2.22 -11.75
N GLU A 210 -8.34 -1.75 -11.98
CA GLU A 210 -7.59 -1.97 -13.23
C GLU A 210 -6.62 -3.15 -13.14
N SER A 211 -5.93 -3.28 -12.00
CA SER A 211 -5.04 -4.40 -11.72
C SER A 211 -4.83 -4.57 -10.22
N ASP A 212 -4.48 -5.79 -9.80
CA ASP A 212 -4.06 -6.08 -8.43
C ASP A 212 -2.63 -6.62 -8.47
N ALA A 213 -1.66 -5.71 -8.37
CA ALA A 213 -0.23 -6.04 -8.45
C ALA A 213 0.18 -7.03 -7.35
N LEU A 214 -0.38 -6.88 -6.14
CA LEU A 214 -0.16 -7.77 -5.02
C LEU A 214 -0.62 -9.19 -5.34
N ARG A 215 -1.82 -9.33 -5.91
CA ARG A 215 -2.34 -10.65 -6.36
C ARG A 215 -1.43 -11.27 -7.39
N ALA A 216 -1.02 -10.49 -8.41
CA ALA A 216 -0.14 -10.99 -9.45
C ALA A 216 1.20 -11.49 -8.89
N ARG A 217 1.77 -10.81 -7.87
CA ARG A 217 2.98 -11.27 -7.18
C ARG A 217 2.77 -12.60 -6.45
N VAL A 218 1.67 -12.74 -5.70
CA VAL A 218 1.33 -13.98 -5.00
C VAL A 218 1.16 -15.14 -5.98
N GLU A 219 0.34 -14.96 -7.02
CA GLU A 219 0.08 -15.99 -8.03
C GLU A 219 1.36 -16.41 -8.78
N SER A 220 2.27 -15.46 -9.06
CA SER A 220 3.55 -15.76 -9.73
C SER A 220 4.52 -16.63 -8.92
N ARG A 221 4.36 -16.68 -7.59
CA ARG A 221 5.18 -17.54 -6.71
C ARG A 221 4.60 -18.94 -6.55
N GLU A 222 3.31 -19.12 -6.84
CA GLU A 222 2.62 -20.41 -6.75
C GLU A 222 2.68 -21.22 -8.05
N ALA A 223 3.04 -20.57 -9.18
CA ALA A 223 3.15 -21.17 -10.51
C ALA A 223 4.51 -21.84 -10.75
#